data_AF-A0A3A1N7W6-F1
#
_entry.id   AF-A0A3A1N7W6-F1
#
_cell.length_a   1.000
_cell.length_b   1.000
_cell.length_c   1.000
_cell.angle_alpha   90.00
_cell.angle_beta   90.00
_cell.angle_gamma   90.00
#
_symmetry.space_group_name_H-M   'P 1'
#
loop_
_entity.id
_entity.type
_entity.pdbx_description
1 polymer ?
#
loop_
_entity_poly.entity_id
_entity_poly.type
_entity_poly.pdbx_seq_one_letter_code
_entity_poly.pdbx_strand_id
1 'polypeptide(L)'
;MKLRQSIYITALVLSFGLVVGCSSDDNGTYMDDDMMMDDDMMMDDDDMMGVDFTGTFAQVDHLGRPGINTTLSFDMEGEASVKDAHNTTIPSEMGATFQAGFQARLEQYHDVYALKLGLDPADVNYENNILGLDAATLTSILAADVLEVAPDLPTTYFNPGTDLDNDGSVLVPDGDEVALTGRHPNDDIIDVSLILFFGGMEGDRFSGQDLDDDGMADLPRLTSDGVGLTANISTTFPYLGAPE
;
A
#
# COMPACT_ATOMS: atom_id res chain seq x y z
N MET A 1 -7.29 66.24 1.86
CA MET A 1 -8.39 67.01 2.47
C MET A 1 -9.36 67.41 1.35
N LYS A 2 -10.55 66.77 1.27
CA LYS A 2 -11.83 67.23 0.66
C LYS A 2 -11.82 67.50 -0.87
N LEU A 3 -12.78 67.15 -1.73
CA LEU A 3 -14.21 66.76 -1.66
C LEU A 3 -14.60 66.40 -3.14
N ARG A 4 -15.23 65.25 -3.48
CA ARG A 4 -16.68 65.03 -3.78
C ARG A 4 -16.96 64.65 -5.26
N GLN A 5 -17.44 63.42 -5.51
CA GLN A 5 -18.84 62.99 -5.69
C GLN A 5 -19.37 63.12 -7.13
N SER A 6 -19.62 61.97 -7.77
CA SER A 6 -20.64 61.80 -8.81
C SER A 6 -21.29 60.42 -8.63
N ILE A 7 -22.61 60.45 -8.49
CA ILE A 7 -23.57 59.39 -8.15
C ILE A 7 -24.04 58.69 -9.45
N TYR A 8 -24.32 57.37 -9.43
CA TYR A 8 -25.44 56.63 -10.11
C TYR A 8 -25.31 55.13 -9.74
N ILE A 9 -26.12 54.55 -8.83
CA ILE A 9 -27.45 53.90 -8.97
C ILE A 9 -27.40 52.43 -9.49
N THR A 10 -27.70 51.50 -8.54
CA THR A 10 -28.35 50.17 -8.63
C THR A 10 -27.85 49.05 -9.55
N ALA A 11 -27.57 47.87 -8.99
CA ALA A 11 -28.49 46.72 -8.97
C ALA A 11 -27.89 45.52 -8.20
N LEU A 12 -28.65 45.04 -7.22
CA LEU A 12 -28.46 43.82 -6.46
C LEU A 12 -28.85 42.61 -7.33
N VAL A 13 -27.94 41.65 -7.53
CA VAL A 13 -28.31 40.32 -8.03
C VAL A 13 -27.82 39.28 -7.03
N LEU A 14 -28.82 38.65 -6.41
CA LEU A 14 -28.75 37.51 -5.52
C LEU A 14 -28.46 36.26 -6.37
N SER A 15 -27.35 35.58 -6.14
CA SER A 15 -27.16 34.20 -6.59
C SER A 15 -26.89 33.30 -5.38
N PHE A 16 -27.98 32.70 -4.91
CA PHE A 16 -27.99 31.55 -4.00
C PHE A 16 -27.22 30.40 -4.66
N GLY A 17 -26.11 29.99 -4.05
CA GLY A 17 -25.44 28.71 -4.31
C GLY A 17 -25.70 27.78 -3.14
N LEU A 18 -26.40 26.69 -3.40
CA LEU A 18 -26.93 25.73 -2.44
C LEU A 18 -25.85 25.13 -1.54
N VAL A 19 -26.16 25.14 -0.24
CA VAL A 19 -25.51 24.35 0.80
C VAL A 19 -25.95 22.89 0.61
N VAL A 20 -25.02 22.00 0.26
CA VAL A 20 -25.21 20.56 0.47
C VAL A 20 -24.75 20.27 1.89
N GLY A 21 -25.69 20.31 2.82
CA GLY A 21 -25.52 19.74 4.15
C GLY A 21 -25.93 18.28 4.10
N CYS A 22 -25.06 17.38 4.53
CA CYS A 22 -25.41 15.99 4.80
C CYS A 22 -26.49 15.96 5.89
N SER A 23 -27.71 15.56 5.55
CA SER A 23 -28.69 15.12 6.55
C SER A 23 -28.32 13.71 6.97
N SER A 24 -27.73 13.58 8.16
CA SER A 24 -27.73 12.31 8.89
C SER A 24 -29.17 12.03 9.31
N ASP A 25 -29.82 11.06 8.65
CA ASP A 25 -31.14 10.56 9.04
C ASP A 25 -31.02 9.06 9.37
N ASP A 26 -30.17 8.75 10.34
CA ASP A 26 -30.17 7.46 11.03
C ASP A 26 -31.29 7.50 12.09
N ASN A 27 -32.51 7.19 11.68
CA ASN A 27 -33.58 6.81 12.59
C ASN A 27 -34.20 5.47 12.15
N GLY A 28 -33.42 4.41 12.33
CA GLY A 28 -33.87 3.03 12.22
C GLY A 28 -35.00 2.79 13.23
N THR A 29 -36.24 2.84 12.73
CA THR A 29 -37.42 2.56 13.53
C THR A 29 -37.49 1.04 13.66
N TYR A 30 -37.08 0.52 14.83
CA TYR A 30 -37.42 -0.83 15.25
C TYR A 30 -38.94 -0.92 15.38
N MET A 31 -39.60 -1.53 14.39
CA MET A 31 -40.98 -1.98 14.52
C MET A 31 -40.96 -3.43 14.95
N ASP A 32 -41.01 -3.58 16.27
CA ASP A 32 -41.49 -4.75 16.98
C ASP A 32 -43.01 -4.77 16.81
N ASP A 33 -43.56 -5.74 16.07
CA ASP A 33 -45.00 -6.04 16.15
C ASP A 33 -45.26 -7.51 15.78
N ASP A 34 -45.02 -8.37 16.76
CA ASP A 34 -45.40 -9.78 16.78
C ASP A 34 -46.93 -9.88 16.92
N MET A 35 -47.64 -9.76 15.79
CA MET A 35 -49.05 -10.12 15.66
C MET A 35 -49.18 -11.46 14.95
N MET A 36 -49.51 -12.50 15.72
CA MET A 36 -50.02 -13.78 15.23
C MET A 36 -51.28 -13.57 14.37
N MET A 37 -51.39 -14.27 13.23
CA MET A 37 -52.61 -14.97 12.78
C MET A 37 -52.30 -16.00 11.68
N ASP A 38 -52.70 -17.25 11.99
CA ASP A 38 -53.24 -18.35 11.19
C ASP A 38 -52.86 -18.54 9.70
N ASP A 39 -52.37 -19.77 9.46
CA ASP A 39 -52.65 -20.72 8.38
C ASP A 39 -53.22 -20.22 7.04
N ASP A 40 -52.62 -20.78 5.99
CA ASP A 40 -53.03 -20.76 4.58
C ASP A 40 -52.78 -19.46 3.81
N MET A 41 -51.51 -19.19 3.43
CA MET A 41 -51.23 -18.66 2.09
C MET A 41 -49.91 -19.20 1.51
N MET A 42 -50.06 -19.66 0.28
CA MET A 42 -49.09 -20.14 -0.69
C MET A 42 -47.72 -19.47 -0.59
N MET A 43 -46.65 -20.26 -0.46
CA MET A 43 -45.30 -19.81 -0.76
C MET A 43 -45.19 -19.63 -2.27
N ASP A 44 -45.54 -18.43 -2.73
CA ASP A 44 -45.18 -17.95 -4.04
C ASP A 44 -43.68 -17.62 -4.02
N ASP A 45 -43.04 -18.10 -5.06
CA ASP A 45 -41.62 -18.26 -5.26
C ASP A 45 -41.03 -16.96 -5.86
N ASP A 46 -40.93 -15.86 -5.11
CA ASP A 46 -40.16 -14.68 -5.55
C ASP A 46 -40.02 -13.57 -4.50
N ASP A 47 -39.25 -13.78 -3.42
CA ASP A 47 -38.74 -12.63 -2.64
C ASP A 47 -37.32 -12.84 -2.14
N MET A 48 -36.46 -13.31 -3.04
CA MET A 48 -35.07 -12.88 -3.02
C MET A 48 -35.09 -11.39 -3.38
N MET A 49 -35.29 -10.53 -2.38
CA MET A 49 -35.03 -9.09 -2.47
C MET A 49 -33.60 -8.92 -2.95
N GLY A 50 -33.42 -8.92 -4.27
CA GLY A 50 -32.15 -8.73 -4.93
C GLY A 50 -31.64 -7.39 -4.46
N VAL A 51 -30.55 -7.42 -3.68
CA VAL A 51 -29.84 -6.22 -3.26
C VAL A 51 -29.70 -5.31 -4.46
N ASP A 52 -30.39 -4.17 -4.40
CA ASP A 52 -30.45 -3.22 -5.50
C ASP A 52 -29.10 -2.51 -5.60
N PHE A 53 -28.29 -2.93 -6.58
CA PHE A 53 -27.02 -2.29 -6.91
C PHE A 53 -27.19 -1.13 -7.91
N THR A 54 -28.39 -0.56 -8.05
CA THR A 54 -28.55 0.63 -8.87
C THR A 54 -27.97 1.84 -8.14
N GLY A 55 -27.04 2.53 -8.80
CA GLY A 55 -26.35 3.68 -8.24
C GLY A 55 -25.17 4.09 -9.10
N THR A 56 -24.71 5.32 -8.92
CA THR A 56 -23.42 5.77 -9.47
C THR A 56 -22.35 5.41 -8.46
N PHE A 57 -21.64 4.31 -8.70
CA PHE A 57 -20.45 3.98 -7.92
C PHE A 57 -19.29 4.82 -8.44
N ALA A 58 -18.75 5.69 -7.60
CA ALA A 58 -17.47 6.32 -7.85
C ALA A 58 -16.41 5.51 -7.11
N GLN A 59 -15.34 5.16 -7.82
CA GLN A 59 -14.18 4.57 -7.17
C GLN A 59 -13.58 5.62 -6.23
N VAL A 60 -13.52 5.30 -4.95
CA VAL A 60 -12.78 6.11 -3.98
C VAL A 60 -11.31 5.78 -4.14
N ASP A 61 -10.45 6.79 -3.97
CA ASP A 61 -8.99 6.64 -3.95
C ASP A 61 -8.60 5.44 -3.08
N HIS A 62 -7.79 4.54 -3.64
CA HIS A 62 -7.15 3.47 -2.89
C HIS A 62 -5.98 4.05 -2.07
N LEU A 63 -6.23 5.08 -1.24
CA LEU A 63 -5.21 5.76 -0.44
C LEU A 63 -4.85 4.88 0.76
N GLY A 64 -4.03 3.85 0.52
CA GLY A 64 -3.75 2.85 1.55
C GLY A 64 -2.29 2.46 1.74
N ARG A 65 -1.42 2.65 0.74
CA ARG A 65 -0.19 1.85 0.67
C ARG A 65 1.06 2.68 0.36
N PRO A 66 1.61 3.34 1.39
CA PRO A 66 2.77 4.20 1.23
C PRO A 66 4.06 3.44 0.86
N GLY A 67 4.20 2.12 1.05
CA GLY A 67 5.48 1.41 0.78
C GLY A 67 5.84 1.29 -0.70
N ILE A 68 5.02 0.57 -1.47
CA ILE A 68 5.30 0.23 -2.88
C ILE A 68 5.37 1.47 -3.78
N ASN A 69 4.37 2.35 -3.62
CA ASN A 69 4.25 3.57 -4.41
C ASN A 69 5.34 4.60 -4.07
N THR A 70 6.00 4.47 -2.93
CA THR A 70 7.10 5.35 -2.53
C THR A 70 8.42 4.95 -3.19
N THR A 71 8.74 3.65 -3.22
CA THR A 71 10.05 3.17 -3.68
C THR A 71 10.13 2.92 -5.19
N LEU A 72 9.03 2.51 -5.85
CA LEU A 72 8.99 2.21 -7.29
C LEU A 72 8.28 3.29 -8.14
N SER A 73 8.02 4.47 -7.57
CA SER A 73 7.42 5.60 -8.28
C SER A 73 8.24 6.00 -9.51
N PHE A 74 7.70 5.82 -10.72
CA PHE A 74 8.28 6.30 -11.97
C PHE A 74 7.49 7.46 -12.59
N ASP A 75 8.03 8.09 -13.63
CA ASP A 75 7.32 9.14 -14.36
C ASP A 75 6.42 8.48 -15.41
N MET A 76 5.12 8.76 -15.38
CA MET A 76 4.16 8.27 -16.37
C MET A 76 3.67 9.41 -17.26
N GLU A 77 3.77 9.24 -18.58
CA GLU A 77 3.40 10.27 -19.54
C GLU A 77 1.90 10.59 -19.46
N GLY A 78 1.56 11.87 -19.28
CA GLY A 78 0.17 12.34 -19.19
C GLY A 78 -0.41 12.42 -17.79
N GLU A 79 0.31 11.95 -16.76
CA GLU A 79 -0.13 12.00 -15.37
C GLU A 79 0.69 12.98 -14.53
N ALA A 80 0.07 13.59 -13.51
CA ALA A 80 0.76 14.49 -12.59
C ALA A 80 1.82 13.76 -11.75
N SER A 81 1.51 12.51 -11.38
CA SER A 81 2.47 11.55 -10.84
C SER A 81 1.93 10.13 -11.06
N VAL A 82 2.81 9.13 -11.17
CA VAL A 82 2.36 7.73 -11.18
C VAL A 82 1.65 7.36 -9.88
N LYS A 83 1.91 8.10 -8.80
CA LYS A 83 1.26 7.89 -7.52
C LYS A 83 -0.24 8.15 -7.62
N ASP A 84 -0.60 9.27 -8.25
CA ASP A 84 -2.00 9.67 -8.43
C ASP A 84 -2.72 8.73 -9.42
N ALA A 85 -2.02 8.28 -10.45
CA ALA A 85 -2.55 7.30 -11.40
C ALA A 85 -2.78 5.94 -10.74
N HIS A 86 -1.86 5.47 -9.92
CA HIS A 86 -1.97 4.19 -9.21
C HIS A 86 -3.17 4.19 -8.26
N ASN A 87 -3.40 5.31 -7.58
CA ASN A 87 -4.52 5.54 -6.67
C ASN A 87 -5.90 5.55 -7.34
N THR A 88 -5.96 5.79 -8.66
CA THR A 88 -7.21 5.92 -9.43
C THR A 88 -7.41 4.82 -10.47
N THR A 89 -6.44 3.91 -10.61
CA THR A 89 -6.52 2.80 -11.57
C THR A 89 -7.48 1.72 -11.06
N ILE A 90 -8.20 1.08 -11.99
CA ILE A 90 -9.07 -0.05 -11.66
C ILE A 90 -8.20 -1.23 -11.21
N PRO A 91 -8.46 -1.89 -10.06
CA PRO A 91 -7.67 -3.00 -9.56
C PRO A 91 -7.34 -4.10 -10.58
N SER A 92 -8.30 -4.44 -11.44
CA SER A 92 -8.10 -5.42 -12.51
C SER A 92 -7.12 -5.00 -13.60
N GLU A 93 -6.82 -3.71 -13.72
CA GLU A 93 -5.94 -3.13 -14.73
C GLU A 93 -4.55 -2.79 -14.17
N MET A 94 -4.40 -2.71 -12.83
CA MET A 94 -3.16 -2.25 -12.19
C MET A 94 -1.93 -3.08 -12.59
N GLY A 95 -2.06 -4.41 -12.61
CA GLY A 95 -0.97 -5.29 -13.03
C GLY A 95 -0.47 -4.99 -14.45
N ALA A 96 -1.39 -4.80 -15.40
CA ALA A 96 -1.04 -4.49 -16.79
C ALA A 96 -0.46 -3.07 -16.95
N THR A 97 -0.94 -2.12 -16.16
CA THR A 97 -0.53 -0.70 -16.25
C THR A 97 0.83 -0.43 -15.60
N PHE A 98 1.13 -1.06 -14.45
CA PHE A 98 2.29 -0.67 -13.63
C PHE A 98 3.45 -1.66 -13.65
N GLN A 99 3.23 -2.95 -13.92
CA GLN A 99 4.27 -3.98 -13.76
C GLN A 99 5.54 -3.66 -14.56
N ALA A 100 5.40 -3.32 -15.84
CA ALA A 100 6.55 -3.03 -16.70
C ALA A 100 7.34 -1.79 -16.23
N GLY A 101 6.66 -0.76 -15.74
CA GLY A 101 7.31 0.45 -15.22
C GLY A 101 8.01 0.20 -13.89
N PHE A 102 7.41 -0.61 -13.00
CA PHE A 102 8.03 -1.05 -11.75
C PHE A 102 9.28 -1.89 -12.00
N GLN A 103 9.22 -2.83 -12.94
CA GLN A 103 10.38 -3.62 -13.33
C GLN A 103 11.50 -2.75 -13.91
N ALA A 104 11.17 -1.89 -14.87
CA ALA A 104 12.16 -0.99 -15.48
C ALA A 104 12.81 -0.07 -14.44
N ARG A 105 12.04 0.39 -13.45
CA ARG A 105 12.58 1.22 -12.35
C ARG A 105 13.49 0.42 -11.42
N LEU A 106 13.12 -0.80 -11.06
CA LEU A 106 13.94 -1.68 -10.25
C LEU A 106 15.28 -1.97 -10.94
N GLU A 107 15.26 -2.36 -12.21
CA GLU A 107 16.45 -2.57 -13.04
C GLU A 107 17.31 -1.29 -13.14
N GLN A 108 16.68 -0.13 -13.35
CA GLN A 108 17.37 1.16 -13.39
C GLN A 108 18.12 1.46 -12.08
N TYR A 109 17.57 1.11 -10.92
CA TYR A 109 18.28 1.32 -9.66
C TYR A 109 19.56 0.48 -9.61
N HIS A 110 19.47 -0.80 -9.97
CA HIS A 110 20.63 -1.70 -10.02
C HIS A 110 21.70 -1.20 -10.99
N ASP A 111 21.32 -0.72 -12.18
CA ASP A 111 22.24 -0.09 -13.14
C ASP A 111 22.95 1.14 -12.55
N VAL A 112 22.19 2.03 -11.89
CA VAL A 112 22.76 3.24 -11.28
C VAL A 112 23.73 2.87 -10.16
N TYR A 113 23.41 1.87 -9.34
CA TYR A 113 24.31 1.41 -8.28
C TYR A 113 25.57 0.77 -8.84
N ALA A 114 25.47 -0.07 -9.87
CA ALA A 114 26.63 -0.64 -10.56
C ALA A 114 27.57 0.47 -11.05
N LEU A 115 27.03 1.50 -11.71
CA LEU A 115 27.80 2.65 -12.18
C LEU A 115 28.46 3.44 -11.04
N LYS A 116 27.78 3.58 -9.90
CA LYS A 116 28.32 4.29 -8.73
C LYS A 116 29.44 3.53 -8.03
N LEU A 117 29.34 2.20 -8.00
CA LEU A 117 30.34 1.32 -7.41
C LEU A 117 31.47 0.95 -8.39
N GLY A 118 31.35 1.34 -9.66
CA GLY A 118 32.33 0.99 -10.69
C GLY A 118 32.32 -0.49 -11.05
N LEU A 119 31.18 -1.16 -10.85
CA LEU A 119 30.95 -2.57 -11.15
C LEU A 119 30.33 -2.72 -12.54
N ASP A 120 30.41 -3.93 -13.12
CA ASP A 120 29.66 -4.27 -14.33
C ASP A 120 28.16 -4.37 -13.95
N PRO A 121 27.23 -3.67 -14.65
CA PRO A 121 25.80 -3.81 -14.42
C PRO A 121 25.30 -5.27 -14.45
N ALA A 122 25.94 -6.13 -15.25
CA ALA A 122 25.60 -7.55 -15.29
C ALA A 122 25.81 -8.26 -13.93
N ASP A 123 26.81 -7.82 -13.16
CA ASP A 123 27.15 -8.40 -11.86
C ASP A 123 26.23 -7.89 -10.74
N VAL A 124 25.59 -6.73 -10.93
CA VAL A 124 24.72 -6.07 -9.94
C VAL A 124 23.25 -6.17 -10.32
N ASN A 125 22.91 -6.99 -11.31
CA ASN A 125 21.51 -7.20 -11.69
C ASN A 125 20.69 -7.76 -10.51
N TYR A 126 19.38 -7.50 -10.59
CA TYR A 126 18.41 -8.08 -9.67
C TYR A 126 18.56 -9.60 -9.65
N GLU A 127 18.69 -10.15 -8.45
CA GLU A 127 18.62 -11.58 -8.18
C GLU A 127 17.34 -11.88 -7.40
N ASN A 128 16.91 -13.14 -7.41
CA ASN A 128 15.73 -13.54 -6.64
C ASN A 128 15.87 -13.09 -5.19
N ASN A 129 14.82 -12.49 -4.65
CA ASN A 129 14.83 -12.01 -3.28
C ASN A 129 14.69 -13.15 -2.26
N ILE A 130 14.63 -12.78 -0.98
CA ILE A 130 14.34 -13.68 0.15
C ILE A 130 13.02 -14.45 0.02
N LEU A 131 12.12 -14.11 -0.91
CA LEU A 131 10.90 -14.89 -1.17
C LEU A 131 11.05 -15.80 -2.41
N GLY A 132 12.25 -15.88 -2.98
CA GLY A 132 12.54 -16.61 -4.21
C GLY A 132 11.91 -15.97 -5.46
N LEU A 133 11.43 -14.73 -5.39
CA LEU A 133 10.73 -14.07 -6.50
C LEU A 133 11.73 -13.39 -7.43
N ASP A 134 11.59 -13.62 -8.73
CA ASP A 134 12.30 -12.82 -9.74
C ASP A 134 11.68 -11.43 -9.89
N ALA A 135 12.37 -10.52 -10.59
CA ALA A 135 11.94 -9.13 -10.75
C ALA A 135 10.53 -9.02 -11.36
N ALA A 136 10.23 -9.84 -12.37
CA ALA A 136 8.95 -9.81 -13.07
C ALA A 136 7.80 -10.28 -12.15
N THR A 137 8.02 -11.33 -11.38
CA THR A 137 7.05 -11.90 -10.45
C THR A 137 6.81 -10.97 -9.27
N LEU A 138 7.88 -10.46 -8.65
CA LEU A 138 7.79 -9.47 -7.58
C LEU A 138 6.99 -8.26 -8.05
N THR A 139 7.40 -7.64 -9.16
CA THR A 139 6.72 -6.43 -9.66
C THR A 139 5.29 -6.68 -10.11
N SER A 140 4.94 -7.91 -10.51
CA SER A 140 3.54 -8.29 -10.77
C SER A 140 2.70 -8.29 -9.51
N ILE A 141 3.22 -8.89 -8.42
CA ILE A 141 2.56 -8.90 -7.10
C ILE A 141 2.39 -7.48 -6.58
N LEU A 142 3.45 -6.66 -6.67
CA LEU A 142 3.44 -5.28 -6.22
C LEU A 142 2.55 -4.37 -7.09
N ALA A 143 2.49 -4.59 -8.40
CA ALA A 143 1.63 -3.83 -9.31
C ALA A 143 0.16 -4.13 -9.10
N ALA A 144 -0.20 -5.39 -8.87
CA ALA A 144 -1.58 -5.78 -8.57
C ALA A 144 -1.96 -5.59 -7.09
N ASP A 145 -1.01 -5.15 -6.26
CA ASP A 145 -1.18 -4.90 -4.83
C ASP A 145 -1.80 -6.10 -4.09
N VAL A 146 -1.43 -7.31 -4.52
CA VAL A 146 -2.02 -8.54 -4.02
C VAL A 146 -1.45 -8.80 -2.63
N LEU A 147 -2.34 -8.79 -1.64
CA LEU A 147 -2.06 -9.42 -0.36
C LEU A 147 -2.49 -10.88 -0.44
N GLU A 148 -1.64 -11.77 0.07
CA GLU A 148 -1.98 -13.16 0.19
C GLU A 148 -3.03 -13.36 1.29
N VAL A 149 -4.00 -14.23 1.02
CA VAL A 149 -5.00 -14.61 2.02
C VAL A 149 -4.46 -15.81 2.79
N ALA A 150 -4.13 -15.58 4.06
CA ALA A 150 -3.71 -16.64 4.96
C ALA A 150 -4.67 -16.72 6.17
N PRO A 151 -5.69 -17.60 6.14
CA PRO A 151 -6.73 -17.64 7.17
C PRO A 151 -6.22 -18.02 8.57
N ASP A 152 -5.18 -18.87 8.60
CA ASP A 152 -4.64 -19.46 9.83
C ASP A 152 -3.26 -18.90 10.21
N LEU A 153 -2.73 -17.93 9.44
CA LEU A 153 -1.44 -17.30 9.69
C LEU A 153 -1.60 -15.83 10.08
N PRO A 154 -0.61 -15.24 10.76
CA PRO A 154 -0.65 -13.83 11.12
C PRO A 154 -0.76 -12.91 9.89
N THR A 155 -1.47 -11.79 10.07
CA THR A 155 -1.46 -10.67 9.12
C THR A 155 -0.18 -9.86 9.32
N THR A 156 0.78 -9.98 8.40
CA THR A 156 2.09 -9.31 8.47
C THR A 156 2.60 -8.99 7.07
N TYR A 157 3.45 -7.97 6.98
CA TYR A 157 4.15 -7.62 5.75
C TYR A 157 5.27 -8.61 5.47
N PHE A 158 6.03 -8.98 6.50
CA PHE A 158 7.00 -10.06 6.46
C PHE A 158 7.34 -10.51 7.88
N ASN A 159 7.20 -11.81 8.11
CA ASN A 159 7.70 -12.50 9.26
C ASN A 159 8.70 -13.56 8.77
N PRO A 160 10.00 -13.43 9.11
CA PRO A 160 11.02 -14.39 8.72
C PRO A 160 10.86 -15.77 9.35
N GLY A 161 9.96 -15.94 10.33
CA GLY A 161 9.76 -17.24 10.96
C GLY A 161 10.84 -17.57 11.98
N THR A 162 11.23 -18.84 12.06
CA THR A 162 12.28 -19.32 12.97
C THR A 162 13.47 -19.86 12.18
N ASP A 163 14.68 -19.66 12.73
CA ASP A 163 15.89 -20.33 12.25
C ASP A 163 15.80 -21.84 12.54
N LEU A 164 15.14 -22.55 11.64
CA LEU A 164 14.77 -23.96 11.80
C LEU A 164 15.98 -24.86 11.54
N ASP A 165 16.88 -24.44 10.65
CA ASP A 165 18.08 -25.19 10.28
C ASP A 165 19.32 -24.84 11.13
N ASN A 166 19.24 -23.77 11.94
CA ASN A 166 20.27 -23.24 12.83
C ASN A 166 21.53 -22.77 12.09
N ASP A 167 21.39 -22.25 10.88
CA ASP A 167 22.49 -21.66 10.11
C ASP A 167 22.83 -20.21 10.55
N GLY A 168 21.96 -19.59 11.34
CA GLY A 168 22.09 -18.22 11.85
C GLY A 168 21.52 -17.14 10.93
N SER A 169 20.85 -17.52 9.84
CA SER A 169 20.27 -16.65 8.82
C SER A 169 18.74 -16.67 8.86
N VAL A 170 18.17 -15.88 9.78
CA VAL A 170 16.71 -15.81 9.95
C VAL A 170 15.99 -15.25 8.71
N LEU A 171 16.66 -14.48 7.84
CA LEU A 171 16.02 -13.90 6.65
C LEU A 171 15.90 -14.86 5.47
N VAL A 172 16.67 -15.96 5.48
CA VAL A 172 16.61 -16.98 4.44
C VAL A 172 15.45 -17.92 4.75
N PRO A 173 14.58 -18.23 3.77
CA PRO A 173 13.44 -19.10 4.03
C PRO A 173 13.80 -20.52 4.45
N ASP A 174 13.31 -20.89 5.63
CA ASP A 174 13.30 -22.22 6.25
C ASP A 174 11.96 -22.95 6.12
N GLY A 175 10.95 -22.28 5.57
CA GLY A 175 9.64 -22.83 5.24
C GLY A 175 8.53 -22.52 6.26
N ASP A 176 8.78 -21.64 7.22
CA ASP A 176 7.77 -21.12 8.16
C ASP A 176 7.53 -19.60 8.04
N GLU A 177 8.03 -18.99 6.96
CA GLU A 177 7.90 -17.56 6.67
C GLU A 177 6.46 -17.21 6.33
N VAL A 178 6.07 -16.00 6.72
CA VAL A 178 4.77 -15.43 6.37
C VAL A 178 5.02 -14.07 5.75
N ALA A 179 4.72 -13.91 4.48
CA ALA A 179 4.97 -12.67 3.74
C ALA A 179 3.70 -12.15 3.07
N LEU A 180 3.58 -10.83 2.97
CA LEU A 180 2.56 -10.13 2.18
C LEU A 180 1.11 -10.51 2.52
N THR A 181 0.82 -10.98 3.74
CA THR A 181 -0.55 -11.29 4.19
C THR A 181 -1.27 -10.07 4.77
N GLY A 182 -0.55 -8.96 4.97
CA GLY A 182 -1.08 -7.65 5.33
C GLY A 182 -0.02 -6.78 5.99
N ARG A 183 -0.38 -6.15 7.12
CA ARG A 183 0.57 -5.38 7.94
C ARG A 183 0.18 -5.41 9.41
N HIS A 184 1.15 -5.67 10.27
CA HIS A 184 1.06 -5.43 11.70
C HIS A 184 1.58 -4.01 12.02
N PRO A 185 1.10 -3.31 13.07
CA PRO A 185 1.55 -1.95 13.39
C PRO A 185 3.06 -1.79 13.66
N ASN A 186 3.77 -2.87 13.95
CA ASN A 186 5.22 -2.88 14.18
C ASN A 186 6.04 -3.31 12.96
N ASP A 187 5.39 -3.67 11.85
CA ASP A 187 6.10 -4.10 10.65
C ASP A 187 6.84 -2.91 10.05
N ASP A 188 8.15 -3.08 9.83
CA ASP A 188 8.96 -2.12 9.09
C ASP A 188 8.82 -2.36 7.59
N ILE A 189 7.76 -1.78 7.03
CA ILE A 189 7.41 -1.98 5.61
C ILE A 189 8.52 -1.48 4.69
N ILE A 190 9.23 -0.42 5.07
CA ILE A 190 10.26 0.17 4.21
C ILE A 190 11.50 -0.71 4.19
N ASP A 191 12.01 -1.12 5.35
CA ASP A 191 13.18 -2.01 5.40
C ASP A 191 12.91 -3.34 4.70
N VAL A 192 11.75 -3.96 4.93
CA VAL A 192 11.36 -5.20 4.23
C VAL A 192 11.27 -4.98 2.71
N SER A 193 10.66 -3.88 2.25
CA SER A 193 10.58 -3.58 0.82
C SER A 193 11.99 -3.42 0.21
N LEU A 194 12.87 -2.73 0.91
CA LEU A 194 14.26 -2.51 0.49
C LEU A 194 15.06 -3.83 0.46
N ILE A 195 14.85 -4.73 1.43
CA ILE A 195 15.40 -6.09 1.41
C ILE A 195 14.89 -6.86 0.17
N LEU A 196 13.60 -6.78 -0.16
CA LEU A 196 13.04 -7.45 -1.35
C LEU A 196 13.60 -6.90 -2.68
N PHE A 197 14.08 -5.66 -2.71
CA PHE A 197 14.64 -5.01 -3.89
C PHE A 197 16.15 -5.17 -4.04
N PHE A 198 16.89 -5.14 -2.92
CA PHE A 198 18.35 -5.04 -2.89
C PHE A 198 19.04 -6.09 -2.02
N GLY A 199 18.30 -6.79 -1.15
CA GLY A 199 18.87 -7.78 -0.24
C GLY A 199 19.31 -9.07 -0.90
N GLY A 200 18.78 -9.38 -2.09
CA GLY A 200 19.11 -10.63 -2.78
C GLY A 200 18.51 -11.85 -2.10
N MET A 201 19.07 -13.04 -2.35
CA MET A 201 18.55 -14.30 -1.80
C MET A 201 18.74 -14.42 -0.29
N GLU A 202 19.82 -13.84 0.23
CA GLU A 202 20.19 -13.87 1.64
C GLU A 202 19.62 -12.67 2.43
N GLY A 203 19.05 -11.69 1.73
CA GLY A 203 18.48 -10.47 2.32
C GLY A 203 19.49 -9.41 2.75
N ASP A 204 20.79 -9.69 2.65
CA ASP A 204 21.84 -8.82 3.16
C ASP A 204 22.74 -8.19 2.08
N ARG A 205 22.63 -8.55 0.79
CA ARG A 205 23.60 -8.23 -0.29
C ARG A 205 24.09 -6.78 -0.36
N PHE A 206 23.25 -5.80 -0.02
CA PHE A 206 23.60 -4.37 0.09
C PHE A 206 23.21 -3.80 1.45
N SER A 207 23.67 -4.43 2.54
CA SER A 207 23.34 -4.05 3.93
C SER A 207 24.41 -3.17 4.59
N GLY A 208 25.46 -2.80 3.85
CA GLY A 208 26.57 -2.00 4.36
C GLY A 208 27.71 -2.85 4.90
N GLN A 209 27.98 -4.00 4.27
CA GLN A 209 29.09 -4.87 4.64
C GLN A 209 30.44 -4.15 4.57
N ASP A 210 31.25 -4.47 5.56
CA ASP A 210 32.69 -4.20 5.62
C ASP A 210 33.39 -5.46 5.10
N LEU A 211 34.05 -5.35 3.95
CA LEU A 211 34.67 -6.47 3.26
C LEU A 211 36.12 -6.71 3.70
N ASP A 212 36.74 -5.73 4.38
CA ASP A 212 38.12 -5.80 4.84
C ASP A 212 38.30 -5.73 6.37
N ASP A 213 37.19 -5.75 7.11
CA ASP A 213 37.09 -5.72 8.58
C ASP A 213 37.81 -4.48 9.19
N ASP A 214 37.90 -3.36 8.47
CA ASP A 214 38.54 -2.13 8.96
C ASP A 214 37.63 -1.25 9.85
N GLY A 215 36.36 -1.63 9.98
CA GLY A 215 35.31 -0.95 10.72
C GLY A 215 34.55 0.10 9.91
N MET A 216 34.80 0.21 8.60
CA MET A 216 34.07 1.07 7.67
C MET A 216 33.30 0.22 6.65
N ALA A 217 32.07 0.64 6.35
CA ALA A 217 31.27 -0.03 5.34
C ALA A 217 31.86 0.23 3.93
N ASP A 218 32.17 -0.84 3.20
CA ASP A 218 32.59 -0.79 1.80
C ASP A 218 31.40 -0.74 0.84
N LEU A 219 30.32 -1.45 1.20
CA LEU A 219 29.10 -1.51 0.40
C LEU A 219 28.07 -0.47 0.86
N PRO A 220 27.19 -0.02 -0.05
CA PRO A 220 26.10 0.86 0.33
C PRO A 220 25.07 0.10 1.18
N ARG A 221 24.44 0.81 2.12
CA ARG A 221 23.30 0.28 2.88
C ARG A 221 21.99 0.66 2.17
N LEU A 222 21.49 -0.27 1.36
CA LEU A 222 20.28 -0.15 0.56
C LEU A 222 19.12 -0.99 1.07
N THR A 223 19.35 -1.88 2.04
CA THR A 223 18.32 -2.75 2.64
C THR A 223 17.63 -2.11 3.86
N SER A 224 18.00 -0.89 4.25
CA SER A 224 17.37 -0.18 5.37
C SER A 224 17.33 1.33 5.15
N ASP A 225 16.23 1.97 5.53
CA ASP A 225 16.08 3.43 5.54
C ASP A 225 16.71 4.09 6.78
N GLY A 226 17.10 3.29 7.78
CA GLY A 226 17.69 3.73 9.04
C GLY A 226 16.71 4.39 10.01
N VAL A 227 15.40 4.21 9.82
CA VAL A 227 14.32 4.78 10.63
C VAL A 227 13.58 3.66 11.36
N GLY A 228 13.88 3.47 12.63
CA GLY A 228 13.14 2.52 13.47
C GLY A 228 11.75 3.03 13.88
N LEU A 229 10.89 2.10 14.30
CA LEU A 229 9.60 2.40 14.92
C LEU A 229 9.78 3.29 16.16
N THR A 230 9.18 4.48 16.14
CA THR A 230 9.17 5.41 17.28
C THR A 230 7.88 5.38 18.09
N ALA A 231 6.79 4.90 17.50
CA ALA A 231 5.48 4.92 18.15
C ALA A 231 5.34 3.82 19.21
N ASN A 232 4.68 4.15 20.33
CA ASN A 232 4.29 3.15 21.32
C ASN A 232 3.00 2.43 20.88
N ILE A 233 3.12 1.13 20.62
CA ILE A 233 2.01 0.28 20.17
C ILE A 233 1.32 -0.32 21.40
N SER A 234 0.03 -0.03 21.55
CA SER A 234 -0.81 -0.60 22.59
C SER A 234 -1.36 -1.96 22.15
N THR A 235 -1.50 -2.90 23.08
CA THR A 235 -2.22 -4.17 22.85
C THR A 235 -3.74 -4.03 22.98
N THR A 236 -4.23 -2.83 23.28
CA THR A 236 -5.64 -2.48 23.43
C THR A 236 -6.02 -1.31 22.54
N PHE A 237 -7.18 -1.37 21.92
CA PHE A 237 -7.68 -0.31 21.04
C PHE A 237 -7.84 1.04 21.78
N PRO A 238 -7.44 2.18 21.18
CA PRO A 238 -6.72 2.30 19.91
C PRO A 238 -5.27 1.81 20.02
N TYR A 239 -4.84 1.00 19.06
CA TYR A 239 -3.53 0.31 19.07
C TYR A 239 -2.32 1.24 18.92
N LEU A 240 -2.54 2.52 18.61
CA LEU A 240 -1.51 3.54 18.48
C LEU A 240 -1.65 4.57 19.61
N GLY A 241 -0.52 4.95 20.19
CA GLY A 241 -0.45 6.08 21.14
C GLY A 241 -0.83 7.42 20.50
N ALA A 242 -0.95 8.46 21.33
CA ALA A 242 -1.12 9.82 20.82
C ALA A 242 0.06 10.20 19.91
N PRO A 243 -0.16 10.94 18.82
CA PRO A 243 0.92 11.39 17.94
C PRO A 243 1.92 12.23 18.74
N GLU A 244 3.22 11.94 18.54
CA GLU A 244 4.35 12.67 19.15
C GLU A 244 4.66 13.99 18.43
#